data_AF-A0A1H9R2F5-F1
#
_entry.id   AF-A0A1H9R2F5-F1
#
_cell.length_a   1.000
_cell.length_b   1.000
_cell.length_c   1.000
_cell.angle_alpha   90.00
_cell.angle_beta   90.00
_cell.angle_gamma   90.00
#
_symmetry.space_group_name_H-M   'P 1'
#
loop_
_entity.id
_entity.type
_entity.pdbx_description
1 polymer ?
#
loop_
_entity_poly.entity_id
_entity_poly.type
_entity_poly.pdbx_seq_one_letter_code
_entity_poly.pdbx_strand_id
1 'polypeptide(L)'
;MKAFIERAKQNNYKLEFVNKKCLNNNLKEDLSSKLNLYAITDSSWVTATNSLNSQVSKAIEYGVTMIQYREKKKSYVQKKKEARELLEICRQKNVLFIIDDDVLLAKEIDADGVHLGQKDMSPKKAREILGNHKIIGVTAKTVEQALEAQLNGADYLGVGAAFKTDTKKDTYIIEHSQIKKIASTVEIPVVAIGGINKNNGMNLIGTNVCGLAVVKEIFSAENIKEAVEELKNITKQLNRKTKTALTIAGSDSSGGAGIQADLKTFNANKVYGMSAITAITAQNTKGVFKIENVSKELLDSQLESIFTDIYPDAIKIGMIAREDLVKVTYEKLTKYEAKNIVIDPVMVATSGANLTDNKTIKSAQNLLYPLATVLTPNIPEAEILSNLKIKNEKDMEKAAKIITQKYKCATLIKGGHCINSANDFLYEKNGNSNWIKGRKINNSNTHGTGCTLSSAIASNLAKGCELKEAIILAKKYIEKAIGANLDLGLGSGPMAHFVSE
;
A
#
# COMPACT_ATOMS: atom_id res chain seq x y z
N MET A 1 -11.59 -0.72 -32.05
CA MET A 1 -11.05 0.42 -31.28
C MET A 1 -12.17 1.30 -30.73
N LYS A 2 -12.97 1.97 -31.58
CA LYS A 2 -14.13 2.78 -31.12
C LYS A 2 -15.07 2.03 -30.18
N ALA A 3 -15.49 0.80 -30.53
CA ALA A 3 -16.33 -0.03 -29.67
C ALA A 3 -15.70 -0.42 -28.32
N PHE A 4 -14.36 -0.54 -28.24
CA PHE A 4 -13.65 -0.83 -26.98
C PHE A 4 -13.62 0.41 -26.07
N ILE A 5 -13.36 1.58 -26.66
CA ILE A 5 -13.37 2.87 -25.94
C ILE A 5 -14.79 3.22 -25.50
N GLU A 6 -15.81 2.95 -26.32
CA GLU A 6 -17.21 3.14 -25.94
C GLU A 6 -17.62 2.21 -24.80
N ARG A 7 -17.19 0.94 -24.82
CA ARG A 7 -17.39 0.01 -23.72
C ARG A 7 -16.64 0.44 -22.45
N ALA A 8 -15.44 1.00 -22.58
CA ALA A 8 -14.71 1.63 -21.47
C ALA A 8 -15.55 2.76 -20.87
N LYS A 9 -16.08 3.66 -21.70
CA LYS A 9 -16.91 4.79 -21.26
C LYS A 9 -18.18 4.33 -20.53
N GLN A 10 -18.84 3.28 -21.04
CA GLN A 10 -20.04 2.70 -20.41
C GLN A 10 -19.76 2.06 -19.03
N ASN A 11 -18.53 1.58 -18.82
CA ASN A 11 -18.12 0.93 -17.57
C ASN A 11 -17.27 1.83 -16.65
N ASN A 12 -17.35 3.16 -16.78
CA ASN A 12 -16.51 4.10 -16.03
C ASN A 12 -15.01 3.78 -16.11
N TYR A 13 -14.58 3.29 -17.28
CA TYR A 13 -13.22 2.88 -17.61
C TYR A 13 -12.68 1.68 -16.79
N LYS A 14 -13.53 0.97 -16.04
CA LYS A 14 -13.20 -0.36 -15.49
C LYS A 14 -13.31 -1.38 -16.63
N LEU A 15 -12.18 -1.80 -17.19
CA LEU A 15 -12.12 -2.83 -18.23
C LEU A 15 -11.21 -3.98 -17.81
N GLU A 16 -11.66 -5.22 -18.03
CA GLU A 16 -10.79 -6.39 -18.08
C GLU A 16 -10.11 -6.42 -19.46
N PHE A 17 -8.80 -6.23 -19.50
CA PHE A 17 -8.03 -6.31 -20.74
C PHE A 17 -7.89 -7.78 -21.16
N VAL A 18 -8.40 -8.12 -22.34
CA VAL A 18 -8.18 -9.44 -22.95
C VAL A 18 -6.70 -9.55 -23.33
N ASN A 19 -5.99 -10.44 -22.61
CA ASN A 19 -4.60 -10.89 -22.83
C ASN A 19 -4.10 -10.70 -24.28
N LYS A 20 -3.48 -9.55 -24.55
CA LYS A 20 -2.58 -9.34 -25.70
C LYS A 20 -1.24 -8.95 -25.12
N LYS A 21 -0.20 -9.75 -25.45
CA LYS A 21 1.19 -9.66 -24.97
C LYS A 21 1.69 -8.22 -24.74
N CYS A 22 1.43 -7.69 -23.56
CA CYS A 22 2.25 -6.67 -22.93
C CYS A 22 3.40 -7.37 -22.19
N LEU A 23 4.45 -6.64 -21.82
CA LEU A 23 5.56 -7.15 -21.00
C LEU A 23 5.04 -7.99 -19.82
N ASN A 24 5.68 -9.13 -19.52
CA ASN A 24 5.34 -9.96 -18.36
C ASN A 24 5.31 -9.10 -17.08
N ASN A 25 4.43 -9.41 -16.12
CA ASN A 25 4.23 -8.60 -14.91
C ASN A 25 5.52 -8.25 -14.14
N ASN A 26 6.50 -9.17 -14.09
CA ASN A 26 7.80 -8.92 -13.46
C ASN A 26 8.62 -7.81 -14.14
N LEU A 27 8.51 -7.67 -15.47
CA LEU A 27 9.18 -6.60 -16.25
C LEU A 27 8.46 -5.24 -16.11
N LYS A 28 7.15 -5.25 -15.86
CA LYS A 28 6.37 -4.02 -15.59
C LYS A 28 6.70 -3.44 -14.23
N GLU A 29 6.77 -4.27 -13.19
CA GLU A 29 7.20 -3.84 -11.85
C GLU A 29 8.64 -3.31 -11.86
N ASP A 30 9.53 -3.96 -12.62
CA ASP A 30 10.91 -3.49 -12.83
C ASP A 30 10.94 -2.12 -13.51
N LEU A 31 10.19 -1.92 -14.61
CA LEU A 31 10.14 -0.63 -15.31
C LEU A 31 9.55 0.50 -14.46
N SER A 32 8.50 0.22 -13.68
CA SER A 32 7.93 1.21 -12.75
C SER A 32 8.98 1.73 -11.77
N SER A 33 9.82 0.85 -11.23
CA SER A 33 10.90 1.24 -10.31
C SER A 33 11.98 2.09 -10.98
N LYS A 34 12.24 1.86 -12.27
CA LYS A 34 13.19 2.64 -13.08
C LYS A 34 12.63 4.01 -13.51
N LEU A 35 11.32 4.21 -13.47
CA LEU A 35 10.64 5.44 -13.83
C LEU A 35 10.49 6.44 -12.66
N ASN A 36 10.94 6.10 -11.46
CA ASN A 36 10.79 6.93 -10.25
C ASN A 36 11.21 8.38 -10.46
N LEU A 37 12.46 8.61 -10.86
CA LEU A 37 12.98 9.94 -11.15
C LEU A 37 13.59 9.95 -12.54
N TYR A 38 12.84 10.53 -13.48
CA TYR A 38 13.13 10.54 -14.89
C TYR A 38 13.60 11.94 -15.31
N ALA A 39 14.88 12.08 -15.65
CA ALA A 39 15.43 13.36 -16.08
C ALA A 39 15.45 13.47 -17.61
N ILE A 40 15.01 14.61 -18.13
CA ILE A 40 14.97 14.92 -19.55
C ILE A 40 15.99 16.03 -19.81
N THR A 41 16.99 15.76 -20.65
CA THR A 41 18.08 16.70 -20.89
C THR A 41 17.59 17.98 -21.57
N ASP A 42 18.26 19.09 -21.30
CA ASP A 42 18.09 20.34 -22.05
C ASP A 42 19.45 21.02 -22.25
N SER A 43 19.87 21.17 -23.50
CA SER A 43 21.16 21.74 -23.85
C SER A 43 21.25 23.25 -23.59
N SER A 44 20.15 23.92 -23.24
CA SER A 44 20.17 25.36 -22.91
C SER A 44 20.95 25.70 -21.64
N TRP A 45 21.22 24.72 -20.77
CA TRP A 45 21.89 24.92 -19.47
C TRP A 45 23.35 24.45 -19.46
N VAL A 46 23.89 24.12 -20.63
CA VAL A 46 25.31 23.81 -20.78
C VAL A 46 26.12 25.10 -20.70
N THR A 47 27.12 25.12 -19.81
CA THR A 47 28.06 26.25 -19.68
C THR A 47 29.48 25.79 -20.04
N ALA A 48 30.41 26.75 -20.20
CA ALA A 48 31.82 26.44 -20.49
C ALA A 48 32.48 25.50 -19.46
N THR A 49 32.00 25.53 -18.22
CA THR A 49 32.54 24.73 -17.09
C THR A 49 31.66 23.54 -16.73
N ASN A 50 30.48 23.39 -17.33
CA ASN A 50 29.53 22.34 -16.98
C ASN A 50 28.85 21.74 -18.22
N SER A 51 29.50 20.72 -18.79
CA SER A 51 28.99 19.98 -19.95
C SER A 51 27.73 19.16 -19.60
N LEU A 52 26.94 18.81 -20.62
CA LEU A 52 25.77 17.95 -20.43
C LEU A 52 26.16 16.59 -19.84
N ASN A 53 27.29 16.00 -20.29
CA ASN A 53 27.81 14.74 -19.77
C ASN A 53 28.09 14.82 -18.25
N SER A 54 28.68 15.92 -17.78
CA SER A 54 28.92 16.17 -16.35
C SER A 54 27.61 16.28 -15.57
N GLN A 55 26.63 17.02 -16.08
CA GLN A 55 25.32 17.18 -15.44
C GLN A 55 24.58 15.85 -15.33
N VAL A 56 24.54 15.06 -16.41
CA VAL A 56 23.91 13.74 -16.44
C VAL A 56 24.61 12.78 -15.49
N SER A 57 25.95 12.74 -15.48
CA SER A 57 26.70 11.88 -14.56
C SER A 57 26.39 12.19 -13.09
N LYS A 58 26.35 13.48 -12.71
CA LYS A 58 25.99 13.90 -11.35
C LYS A 58 24.54 13.53 -11.02
N ALA A 59 23.60 13.79 -11.93
CA ALA A 59 22.20 13.47 -11.71
C ALA A 59 21.98 11.97 -11.46
N ILE A 60 22.67 11.11 -12.22
CA ILE A 60 22.67 9.66 -12.02
C ILE A 60 23.27 9.28 -10.67
N GLU A 61 24.43 9.84 -10.31
CA GLU A 61 25.11 9.58 -9.04
C GLU A 61 24.20 9.83 -7.83
N TYR A 62 23.37 10.89 -7.88
CA TYR A 62 22.49 11.27 -6.77
C TYR A 62 21.12 10.57 -6.80
N GLY A 63 20.79 9.86 -7.88
CA GLY A 63 19.67 8.91 -7.90
C GLY A 63 18.60 9.14 -8.95
N VAL A 64 18.91 9.82 -10.06
CA VAL A 64 18.10 9.73 -11.28
C VAL A 64 18.16 8.29 -11.82
N THR A 65 16.99 7.73 -12.16
CA THR A 65 16.84 6.32 -12.54
C THR A 65 16.61 6.10 -14.04
N MET A 66 16.29 7.16 -14.77
CA MET A 66 16.17 7.16 -16.23
C MET A 66 16.57 8.53 -16.79
N ILE A 67 17.27 8.53 -17.93
CA ILE A 67 17.64 9.70 -18.71
C ILE A 67 16.93 9.66 -20.06
N GLN A 68 16.30 10.76 -20.45
CA GLN A 68 15.89 10.99 -21.83
C GLN A 68 16.76 12.08 -22.45
N TYR A 69 17.40 11.73 -23.56
CA TYR A 69 18.13 12.67 -24.37
C TYR A 69 17.19 13.39 -25.35
N ARG A 70 17.10 14.70 -25.16
CA ARG A 70 16.28 15.62 -25.93
C ARG A 70 17.14 16.77 -26.48
N GLU A 71 17.27 16.81 -27.80
CA GLU A 71 18.05 17.82 -28.51
C GLU A 71 17.36 18.18 -29.83
N LYS A 72 17.15 19.49 -30.06
CA LYS A 72 16.34 20.03 -31.18
C LYS A 72 17.10 20.96 -32.12
N LYS A 73 18.31 21.40 -31.73
CA LYS A 73 19.08 22.43 -32.44
C LYS A 73 20.34 21.87 -33.12
N LYS A 74 20.95 20.81 -32.58
CA LYS A 74 22.19 20.24 -33.11
C LYS A 74 21.97 19.51 -34.44
N SER A 75 23.03 19.44 -35.26
CA SER A 75 23.04 18.59 -36.45
C SER A 75 22.96 17.10 -36.08
N TYR A 76 22.52 16.26 -37.01
CA TYR A 76 22.40 14.81 -36.77
C TYR A 76 23.72 14.18 -36.30
N VAL A 77 24.85 14.56 -36.91
CA VAL A 77 26.18 14.03 -36.56
C VAL A 77 26.55 14.39 -35.11
N GLN A 78 26.30 15.63 -34.70
CA GLN A 78 26.55 16.08 -33.33
C GLN A 78 25.60 15.41 -32.32
N LYS A 79 24.30 15.34 -32.65
CA LYS A 79 23.27 14.68 -31.83
C LYS A 79 23.64 13.21 -31.57
N LYS A 80 24.03 12.49 -32.62
CA LYS A 80 24.44 11.08 -32.54
C LYS A 80 25.70 10.87 -31.71
N LYS A 81 26.70 11.74 -31.86
CA LYS A 81 27.93 11.68 -31.07
C LYS A 81 27.63 11.85 -29.58
N GLU A 82 26.93 12.93 -29.21
CA GLU A 82 26.59 13.20 -27.81
C GLU A 82 25.66 12.13 -27.21
N ALA A 83 24.68 11.65 -27.97
CA ALA A 83 23.80 10.57 -27.51
C ALA A 83 24.56 9.27 -27.19
N ARG A 84 25.61 8.94 -27.96
CA ARG A 84 26.47 7.77 -27.67
C ARG A 84 27.27 7.95 -26.39
N GLU A 85 27.87 9.12 -26.20
CA GLU A 85 28.62 9.43 -24.97
C GLU A 85 27.72 9.33 -23.72
N LEU A 86 26.49 9.87 -23.80
CA LEU A 86 25.53 9.78 -22.70
C LEU A 86 25.02 8.35 -22.47
N LEU A 87 24.80 7.57 -23.54
CA LEU A 87 24.42 6.17 -23.45
C LEU A 87 25.48 5.35 -22.70
N GLU A 88 26.76 5.58 -22.97
CA GLU A 88 27.86 4.91 -22.26
C GLU A 88 27.86 5.22 -20.76
N ILE A 89 27.66 6.50 -20.39
CA ILE A 89 27.53 6.92 -18.98
C ILE A 89 26.36 6.19 -18.30
N CYS A 90 25.21 6.13 -18.96
CA CYS A 90 24.01 5.48 -18.42
C CYS A 90 24.20 3.98 -18.23
N ARG A 91 24.79 3.29 -19.22
CA ARG A 91 25.10 1.85 -19.16
C ARG A 91 26.05 1.50 -18.02
N GLN A 92 27.11 2.29 -17.82
CA GLN A 92 28.07 2.09 -16.72
C GLN A 92 27.41 2.14 -15.33
N LYS A 93 26.28 2.83 -15.21
CA LYS A 93 25.54 3.02 -13.95
C LYS A 93 24.22 2.28 -13.90
N ASN A 94 23.93 1.42 -14.90
CA ASN A 94 22.66 0.68 -15.03
C ASN A 94 21.41 1.58 -14.97
N VAL A 95 21.50 2.75 -15.61
CA VAL A 95 20.42 3.72 -15.80
C VAL A 95 19.88 3.62 -17.22
N LEU A 96 18.56 3.65 -17.38
CA LEU A 96 17.93 3.56 -18.70
C LEU A 96 18.13 4.85 -19.49
N PHE A 97 18.45 4.73 -20.77
CA PHE A 97 18.66 5.82 -21.69
C PHE A 97 17.67 5.79 -22.87
N ILE A 98 16.85 6.82 -22.95
CA ILE A 98 15.75 6.96 -23.91
C ILE A 98 16.04 8.13 -24.87
N ILE A 99 15.73 7.96 -26.15
CA ILE A 99 15.81 9.04 -27.14
C ILE A 99 14.45 9.75 -27.26
N ASP A 100 14.43 11.07 -27.25
CA ASP A 100 13.23 11.86 -27.63
C ASP A 100 13.00 11.74 -29.14
N ASP A 101 11.74 11.52 -29.53
CA ASP A 101 11.14 11.62 -30.88
C ASP A 101 11.75 10.76 -32.04
N ASP A 102 13.02 10.34 -31.95
CA ASP A 102 13.83 9.85 -33.06
C ASP A 102 14.10 8.34 -32.97
N VAL A 103 13.12 7.57 -33.48
CA VAL A 103 13.14 6.10 -33.49
C VAL A 103 14.35 5.52 -34.24
N LEU A 104 14.78 6.17 -35.32
CA LEU A 104 15.89 5.68 -36.14
C LEU A 104 17.22 5.89 -35.43
N LEU A 105 17.44 7.04 -34.80
CA LEU A 105 18.62 7.27 -33.98
C LEU A 105 18.67 6.28 -32.81
N ALA A 106 17.55 6.05 -32.12
CA ALA A 106 17.46 5.08 -31.02
C ALA A 106 17.91 3.68 -31.46
N LYS A 107 17.48 3.24 -32.65
CA LYS A 107 17.92 1.98 -33.25
C LYS A 107 19.41 1.99 -33.61
N GLU A 108 19.88 3.07 -34.24
CA GLU A 108 21.25 3.16 -34.76
C GLU A 108 22.31 3.15 -33.65
N ILE A 109 22.02 3.74 -32.49
CA ILE A 109 22.94 3.74 -31.35
C ILE A 109 22.65 2.63 -30.33
N ASP A 110 21.63 1.80 -30.59
CA ASP A 110 21.18 0.75 -29.68
C ASP A 110 20.78 1.29 -28.28
N ALA A 111 20.07 2.42 -28.26
CA ALA A 111 19.51 2.98 -27.02
C ALA A 111 18.50 2.01 -26.38
N ASP A 112 18.16 2.20 -25.10
CA ASP A 112 17.21 1.33 -24.41
C ASP A 112 15.78 1.52 -24.93
N GLY A 113 15.48 2.69 -25.51
CA GLY A 113 14.17 2.98 -26.06
C GLY A 113 14.00 4.38 -26.64
N VAL A 114 12.74 4.73 -26.88
CA VAL A 114 12.30 6.03 -27.41
C VAL A 114 11.09 6.54 -26.61
N HIS A 115 10.92 7.86 -26.54
CA HIS A 115 9.69 8.50 -26.06
C HIS A 115 9.06 9.32 -27.19
N LEU A 116 7.76 9.14 -27.41
CA LEU A 116 7.04 9.68 -28.56
C LEU A 116 5.90 10.61 -28.12
N GLY A 117 5.85 11.79 -28.74
CA GLY A 117 4.73 12.71 -28.67
C GLY A 117 3.60 12.32 -29.62
N GLN A 118 2.46 13.01 -29.46
CA GLN A 118 1.23 12.74 -30.23
C GLN A 118 1.34 13.04 -31.74
N LYS A 119 2.37 13.81 -32.16
CA LYS A 119 2.61 14.15 -33.57
C LYS A 119 3.76 13.35 -34.20
N ASP A 120 4.40 12.48 -33.41
CA ASP A 120 5.57 11.73 -33.85
C ASP A 120 5.15 10.39 -34.46
N MET A 121 6.11 9.51 -34.72
CA MET A 121 5.83 8.15 -35.20
C MET A 121 4.86 7.43 -34.25
N SER A 122 3.88 6.71 -34.79
CA SER A 122 2.97 5.92 -33.94
C SER A 122 3.74 4.84 -33.15
N PRO A 123 3.35 4.52 -31.91
CA PRO A 123 4.00 3.49 -31.09
C PRO A 123 4.06 2.13 -31.79
N LYS A 124 3.01 1.78 -32.54
CA LYS A 124 2.94 0.53 -33.31
C LYS A 124 4.06 0.43 -34.35
N LYS A 125 4.26 1.50 -35.14
CA LYS A 125 5.34 1.55 -36.15
C LYS A 125 6.73 1.60 -35.50
N ALA A 126 6.87 2.31 -34.38
CA ALA A 126 8.12 2.31 -33.62
C ALA A 126 8.46 0.90 -33.11
N ARG A 127 7.46 0.15 -32.63
CA ARG A 127 7.59 -1.25 -32.23
C ARG A 127 8.03 -2.16 -33.38
N GLU A 128 7.50 -1.97 -34.58
CA GLU A 128 7.93 -2.70 -35.79
C GLU A 128 9.41 -2.45 -36.12
N ILE A 129 9.92 -1.24 -35.87
CA ILE A 129 11.32 -0.87 -36.17
C ILE A 129 12.30 -1.34 -35.08
N LEU A 130 11.93 -1.17 -33.81
CA LEU A 130 12.78 -1.40 -32.64
C LEU A 130 12.66 -2.81 -32.06
N GLY A 131 11.59 -3.54 -32.40
CA GLY A 131 11.30 -4.86 -31.85
C GLY A 131 10.70 -4.83 -30.44
N ASN A 132 10.44 -6.02 -29.90
CA ASN A 132 9.70 -6.20 -28.65
C ASN A 132 10.52 -5.98 -27.37
N HIS A 133 11.82 -5.74 -27.48
CA HIS A 133 12.73 -5.63 -26.33
C HIS A 133 13.08 -4.19 -25.94
N LYS A 134 12.85 -3.22 -26.84
CA LYS A 134 13.13 -1.80 -26.58
C LYS A 134 11.95 -1.12 -25.89
N ILE A 135 12.22 -0.09 -25.11
CA ILE A 135 11.18 0.64 -24.36
C ILE A 135 10.53 1.70 -25.26
N ILE A 136 9.20 1.80 -25.23
CA ILE A 136 8.44 2.85 -25.93
C ILE A 136 7.60 3.64 -24.92
N GLY A 137 8.02 4.87 -24.66
CA GLY A 137 7.25 5.85 -23.90
C GLY A 137 6.34 6.66 -24.81
N VAL A 138 5.16 7.06 -24.32
CA VAL A 138 4.24 7.92 -25.09
C VAL A 138 3.69 9.04 -24.22
N THR A 139 3.67 10.27 -24.74
CA THR A 139 2.97 11.37 -24.09
C THR A 139 1.46 11.19 -24.26
N ALA A 140 0.67 11.19 -23.17
CA ALA A 140 -0.79 11.15 -23.21
C ALA A 140 -1.39 12.29 -22.37
N LYS A 141 -2.51 12.86 -22.83
CA LYS A 141 -3.22 13.94 -22.12
C LYS A 141 -4.67 13.61 -21.77
N THR A 142 -5.21 12.57 -22.39
CA THR A 142 -6.59 12.09 -22.19
C THR A 142 -6.58 10.60 -21.91
N VAL A 143 -7.67 10.08 -21.33
CA VAL A 143 -7.81 8.64 -21.06
C VAL A 143 -7.84 7.87 -22.38
N GLU A 144 -8.47 8.44 -23.41
CA GLU A 144 -8.53 7.87 -24.74
C GLU A 144 -7.13 7.71 -25.36
N GLN A 145 -6.30 8.75 -25.29
CA GLN A 145 -4.90 8.67 -25.76
C GLN A 145 -4.08 7.65 -24.97
N ALA A 146 -4.29 7.57 -23.66
CA ALA A 146 -3.57 6.64 -22.79
C ALA A 146 -3.90 5.17 -23.14
N LEU A 147 -5.18 4.86 -23.31
CA LEU A 147 -5.65 3.54 -23.74
C LEU A 147 -5.15 3.20 -25.15
N GLU A 148 -5.21 4.14 -26.09
CA GLU A 148 -4.71 3.95 -27.44
C GLU A 148 -3.21 3.69 -27.48
N ALA A 149 -2.42 4.44 -26.71
CA ALA A 149 -0.98 4.23 -26.60
C ALA A 149 -0.64 2.84 -26.04
N GLN A 150 -1.30 2.41 -24.96
CA GLN A 150 -1.12 1.07 -24.39
C GLN A 150 -1.45 -0.02 -25.42
N LEU A 151 -2.60 0.09 -26.11
CA LEU A 151 -3.01 -0.89 -27.12
C LEU A 151 -2.07 -0.95 -28.32
N ASN A 152 -1.40 0.17 -28.63
CA ASN A 152 -0.41 0.25 -29.71
C ASN A 152 1.02 -0.09 -29.26
N GLY A 153 1.20 -0.63 -28.05
CA GLY A 153 2.45 -1.20 -27.57
C GLY A 153 3.38 -0.21 -26.87
N ALA A 154 2.84 0.86 -26.28
CA ALA A 154 3.58 1.67 -25.32
C ALA A 154 3.87 0.86 -24.03
N ASP A 155 5.06 1.04 -23.47
CA ASP A 155 5.50 0.42 -22.22
C ASP A 155 5.31 1.34 -21.02
N TYR A 156 5.25 2.66 -21.22
CA TYR A 156 4.91 3.64 -20.19
C TYR A 156 4.32 4.92 -20.80
N LEU A 157 3.69 5.74 -19.96
CA LEU A 157 3.13 7.03 -20.37
C LEU A 157 3.76 8.21 -19.64
N GLY A 158 4.02 9.30 -20.35
CA GLY A 158 4.24 10.62 -19.78
C GLY A 158 2.96 11.44 -19.81
N VAL A 159 2.43 11.85 -18.66
CA VAL A 159 1.17 12.59 -18.56
C VAL A 159 1.41 14.02 -18.08
N GLY A 160 1.06 14.99 -18.92
CA GLY A 160 1.30 16.40 -18.64
C GLY A 160 0.89 17.39 -19.74
N ALA A 161 1.05 18.69 -19.50
CA ALA A 161 1.78 19.28 -18.38
C ALA A 161 0.98 19.25 -17.07
N ALA A 162 1.58 18.76 -15.98
CA ALA A 162 0.94 18.70 -14.66
C ALA A 162 0.85 20.09 -14.00
N PHE A 163 1.83 20.95 -14.26
CA PHE A 163 1.88 22.33 -13.81
C PHE A 163 2.35 23.25 -14.95
N LYS A 164 2.19 24.57 -14.77
CA LYS A 164 2.68 25.57 -15.73
C LYS A 164 4.19 25.39 -15.95
N THR A 165 4.63 25.43 -17.20
CA THR A 165 6.04 25.27 -17.58
C THR A 165 6.44 26.26 -18.66
N ASP A 166 7.65 26.79 -18.56
CA ASP A 166 8.22 27.69 -19.58
C ASP A 166 8.89 26.92 -20.73
N THR A 167 9.07 25.59 -20.58
CA THR A 167 9.80 24.74 -21.55
C THR A 167 8.98 24.48 -22.83
N LYS A 168 7.65 24.63 -22.79
CA LYS A 168 6.74 24.61 -23.94
C LYS A 168 5.72 25.75 -23.77
N LYS A 169 5.71 26.73 -24.67
CA LYS A 169 4.89 27.96 -24.56
C LYS A 169 3.37 27.72 -24.74
N ASP A 170 2.96 26.63 -25.39
CA ASP A 170 1.56 26.29 -25.70
C ASP A 170 1.05 25.03 -24.94
N THR A 171 1.34 24.91 -23.64
CA THR A 171 0.94 23.72 -22.89
C THR A 171 -0.29 23.95 -22.02
N TYR A 172 -1.40 23.32 -22.41
CA TYR A 172 -2.57 23.13 -21.54
C TYR A 172 -2.18 22.30 -20.30
N ILE A 173 -2.50 22.81 -19.12
CA ILE A 173 -2.27 22.15 -17.84
C ILE A 173 -3.37 21.09 -17.64
N ILE A 174 -2.96 19.88 -17.30
CA ILE A 174 -3.89 18.78 -16.99
C ILE A 174 -4.18 18.82 -15.49
N GLU A 175 -5.46 18.88 -15.16
CA GLU A 175 -5.94 18.82 -13.78
C GLU A 175 -5.51 17.53 -13.06
N HIS A 176 -5.27 17.64 -11.77
CA HIS A 176 -4.85 16.52 -10.92
C HIS A 176 -5.80 15.31 -11.00
N SER A 177 -7.11 15.56 -11.07
CA SER A 177 -8.14 14.52 -11.23
C SER A 177 -8.03 13.77 -12.56
N GLN A 178 -7.64 14.45 -13.63
CA GLN A 178 -7.45 13.86 -14.95
C GLN A 178 -6.17 13.02 -14.99
N ILE A 179 -5.07 13.46 -14.35
CA ILE A 179 -3.86 12.65 -14.18
C ILE A 179 -4.20 11.37 -13.42
N LYS A 180 -4.91 11.48 -12.29
CA LYS A 180 -5.38 10.33 -11.51
C LYS A 180 -6.22 9.37 -12.34
N LYS A 181 -7.16 9.90 -13.11
CA LYS A 181 -8.03 9.10 -13.98
C LYS A 181 -7.23 8.33 -15.03
N ILE A 182 -6.27 8.99 -15.71
CA ILE A 182 -5.41 8.33 -16.70
C ILE A 182 -4.60 7.22 -16.05
N ALA A 183 -3.86 7.53 -14.99
CA ALA A 183 -2.97 6.56 -14.31
C ALA A 183 -3.73 5.38 -13.68
N SER A 184 -5.00 5.57 -13.28
CA SER A 184 -5.83 4.49 -12.74
C SER A 184 -6.54 3.65 -13.81
N THR A 185 -6.51 4.08 -15.08
CA THR A 185 -7.21 3.39 -16.19
C THR A 185 -6.31 2.44 -16.97
N VAL A 186 -5.01 2.75 -17.06
CA VAL A 186 -4.04 1.93 -17.80
C VAL A 186 -3.31 0.95 -16.89
N GLU A 187 -2.79 -0.13 -17.47
CA GLU A 187 -1.99 -1.14 -16.78
C GLU A 187 -0.47 -0.89 -16.90
N ILE A 188 -0.06 0.01 -17.79
CA ILE A 188 1.34 0.39 -17.96
C ILE A 188 1.71 1.55 -17.02
N PRO A 189 2.96 1.63 -16.53
CA PRO A 189 3.41 2.70 -15.66
C PRO A 189 3.18 4.11 -16.24
N VAL A 190 2.87 5.07 -15.36
CA VAL A 190 2.61 6.46 -15.73
C VAL A 190 3.50 7.38 -14.92
N VAL A 191 4.22 8.28 -15.59
CA VAL A 191 4.99 9.37 -14.96
C VAL A 191 4.31 10.71 -15.21
N ALA A 192 4.29 11.56 -14.18
CA ALA A 192 3.84 12.94 -14.36
C ALA A 192 4.96 13.78 -15.00
N ILE A 193 4.62 14.66 -15.94
CA ILE A 193 5.58 15.55 -16.60
C ILE A 193 5.06 16.99 -16.66
N GLY A 194 5.98 17.95 -16.64
CA GLY A 194 5.70 19.36 -16.99
C GLY A 194 5.48 20.25 -15.77
N GLY A 195 6.40 21.19 -15.57
CA GLY A 195 6.33 22.21 -14.51
C GLY A 195 6.58 21.70 -13.10
N ILE A 196 7.01 20.44 -12.96
CA ILE A 196 7.25 19.79 -11.66
C ILE A 196 8.56 20.30 -11.06
N ASN A 197 8.52 20.65 -9.78
CA ASN A 197 9.63 21.10 -8.95
C ASN A 197 9.45 20.64 -7.50
N LYS A 198 10.41 20.98 -6.63
CA LYS A 198 10.36 20.61 -5.20
C LYS A 198 9.14 21.11 -4.43
N ASN A 199 8.55 22.22 -4.86
CA ASN A 199 7.43 22.87 -4.16
C ASN A 199 6.07 22.27 -4.55
N ASN A 200 5.94 21.68 -5.74
CA ASN A 200 4.66 21.18 -6.24
C ASN A 200 4.61 19.66 -6.49
N GLY A 201 5.76 18.96 -6.50
CA GLY A 201 5.79 17.52 -6.77
C GLY A 201 4.98 16.69 -5.77
N MET A 202 4.92 17.10 -4.50
CA MET A 202 4.10 16.43 -3.46
C MET A 202 2.60 16.51 -3.75
N ASN A 203 2.14 17.51 -4.50
CA ASN A 203 0.73 17.65 -4.87
C ASN A 203 0.26 16.56 -5.83
N LEU A 204 1.16 15.71 -6.34
CA LEU A 204 0.82 14.58 -7.21
C LEU A 204 0.57 13.28 -6.42
N ILE A 205 0.71 13.29 -5.08
CA ILE A 205 0.38 12.14 -4.23
C ILE A 205 -1.11 11.79 -4.40
N GLY A 206 -1.39 10.51 -4.60
CA GLY A 206 -2.76 10.02 -4.82
C GLY A 206 -3.23 10.05 -6.28
N THR A 207 -2.38 10.48 -7.22
CA THR A 207 -2.65 10.34 -8.68
C THR A 207 -2.34 8.96 -9.24
N ASN A 208 -1.73 8.04 -8.48
CA ASN A 208 -1.24 6.74 -8.98
C ASN A 208 -0.13 6.82 -10.04
N VAL A 209 0.53 7.98 -10.22
CA VAL A 209 1.78 8.03 -11.01
C VAL A 209 2.91 7.35 -10.25
N CYS A 210 3.77 6.63 -10.97
CA CYS A 210 4.90 5.89 -10.39
C CYS A 210 6.19 6.72 -10.30
N GLY A 211 6.20 7.94 -10.85
CA GLY A 211 7.39 8.76 -10.89
C GLY A 211 7.18 10.13 -11.50
N LEU A 212 8.25 10.91 -11.49
CA LEU A 212 8.29 12.30 -11.96
C LEU A 212 9.29 12.44 -13.10
N ALA A 213 8.84 13.04 -14.21
CA ALA A 213 9.66 13.45 -15.31
C ALA A 213 9.97 14.96 -15.22
N VAL A 214 11.25 15.29 -15.10
CA VAL A 214 11.72 16.66 -14.81
C VAL A 214 12.80 17.10 -15.81
N VAL A 215 12.82 18.41 -16.11
CA VAL A 215 13.81 19.03 -17.00
C VAL A 215 14.59 20.08 -16.18
N LYS A 216 13.96 21.26 -16.00
CA LYS A 216 14.56 22.46 -15.42
C LYS A 216 15.05 22.24 -13.99
N GLU A 217 14.25 21.57 -13.16
CA GLU A 217 14.56 21.38 -11.73
C GLU A 217 15.91 20.69 -11.49
N ILE A 218 16.38 19.86 -12.41
CA ILE A 218 17.70 19.22 -12.31
C ILE A 218 18.74 20.03 -13.07
N PHE A 219 18.53 20.26 -14.37
CA PHE A 219 19.58 20.78 -15.25
C PHE A 219 19.83 22.29 -15.11
N SER A 220 18.90 23.05 -14.52
CA SER A 220 19.14 24.46 -14.17
C SER A 220 19.46 24.68 -12.69
N ALA A 221 19.64 23.61 -11.90
CA ALA A 221 19.93 23.74 -10.47
C ALA A 221 21.38 24.17 -10.24
N GLU A 222 21.59 25.10 -9.32
CA GLU A 222 22.94 25.43 -8.82
C GLU A 222 23.56 24.21 -8.11
N ASN A 223 22.74 23.42 -7.42
CA ASN A 223 23.11 22.20 -6.75
C ASN A 223 22.26 21.00 -7.21
N ILE A 224 22.78 20.26 -8.20
CA ILE A 224 22.12 19.06 -8.76
C ILE A 224 21.86 18.01 -7.65
N LYS A 225 22.76 17.88 -6.68
CA LYS A 225 22.60 16.89 -5.60
C LYS A 225 21.35 17.15 -4.78
N GLU A 226 21.22 18.37 -4.29
CA GLU A 226 20.06 18.78 -3.48
C GLU A 226 18.76 18.62 -4.24
N ALA A 227 18.70 19.10 -5.49
CA ALA A 227 17.51 18.99 -6.33
C ALA A 227 17.10 17.51 -6.56
N VAL A 228 18.06 16.64 -6.85
CA VAL A 228 17.80 15.20 -7.04
C VAL A 228 17.37 14.54 -5.74
N GLU A 229 18.00 14.85 -4.61
CA GLU A 229 17.63 14.29 -3.29
C GLU A 229 16.20 14.71 -2.86
N GLU A 230 15.83 15.97 -3.07
CA GLU A 230 14.47 16.47 -2.82
C GLU A 230 13.44 15.74 -3.68
N LEU A 231 13.66 15.66 -5.01
CA LEU A 231 12.76 14.96 -5.93
C LEU A 231 12.67 13.46 -5.63
N LYS A 232 13.79 12.83 -5.23
CA LYS A 232 13.82 11.43 -4.81
C LYS A 232 12.97 11.18 -3.55
N ASN A 233 12.93 12.13 -2.63
CA ASN A 233 12.05 12.04 -1.47
C ASN A 233 10.57 12.16 -1.84
N ILE A 234 10.24 13.04 -2.80
CA ILE A 234 8.87 13.15 -3.34
C ILE A 234 8.45 11.84 -4.02
N THR A 235 9.28 11.30 -4.91
CA THR A 235 8.96 10.07 -5.67
C THR A 235 8.79 8.84 -4.76
N LYS A 236 9.55 8.75 -3.67
CA LYS A 236 9.30 7.74 -2.62
C LYS A 236 7.91 7.85 -1.99
N GLN A 237 7.36 9.05 -1.86
CA GLN A 237 6.01 9.25 -1.33
C GLN A 237 4.92 8.96 -2.38
N LEU A 238 5.18 9.26 -3.67
CA LEU A 238 4.25 8.91 -4.76
C LEU A 238 4.03 7.39 -4.85
N ASN A 239 5.09 6.62 -4.67
CA ASN A 239 5.06 5.16 -4.74
C ASN A 239 4.53 4.47 -3.48
N ARG A 240 4.24 5.22 -2.41
CA ARG A 240 3.59 4.67 -1.23
C ARG A 240 2.09 4.61 -1.45
N LYS A 241 1.62 3.47 -1.95
CA LYS A 241 0.19 3.15 -1.87
C LYS A 241 -0.18 3.08 -0.39
N THR A 242 -1.06 3.97 0.07
CA THR A 242 -1.58 3.93 1.43
C THR A 242 -2.19 2.57 1.68
N LYS A 243 -1.64 1.85 2.65
CA LYS A 243 -2.17 0.55 3.07
C LYS A 243 -3.43 0.75 3.87
N THR A 244 -4.36 -0.17 3.72
CA THR A 244 -5.71 -0.06 4.28
C THR A 244 -6.00 -1.25 5.18
N ALA A 245 -6.72 -1.03 6.28
CA ALA A 245 -7.19 -2.09 7.14
C ALA A 245 -8.64 -1.86 7.55
N LEU A 246 -9.42 -2.93 7.58
CA LEU A 246 -10.82 -2.92 8.02
C LEU A 246 -10.94 -3.58 9.39
N THR A 247 -11.59 -2.92 10.34
CA THR A 247 -12.09 -3.57 11.56
C THR A 247 -13.57 -3.96 11.42
N ILE A 248 -13.91 -5.17 11.85
CA ILE A 248 -15.29 -5.66 11.99
C ILE A 248 -15.50 -5.97 13.48
N ALA A 249 -16.13 -5.05 14.20
CA ALA A 249 -16.23 -5.12 15.67
C ALA A 249 -17.36 -4.22 16.21
N GLY A 250 -17.57 -4.25 17.53
CA GLY A 250 -18.43 -3.31 18.23
C GLY A 250 -17.77 -1.94 18.43
N SER A 251 -18.59 -0.89 18.48
CA SER A 251 -18.22 0.48 18.82
C SER A 251 -18.25 0.70 20.33
N ASP A 252 -17.10 1.07 20.88
CA ASP A 252 -16.91 1.47 22.27
C ASP A 252 -17.03 2.99 22.42
N SER A 253 -18.12 3.47 23.05
CA SER A 253 -18.35 4.91 23.26
C SER A 253 -17.29 5.61 24.13
N SER A 254 -16.51 4.88 24.93
CA SER A 254 -15.38 5.44 25.69
C SER A 254 -14.13 5.69 24.85
N GLY A 255 -14.05 5.05 23.68
CA GLY A 255 -12.90 5.12 22.79
C GLY A 255 -11.68 4.32 23.22
N GLY A 256 -11.78 3.44 24.22
CA GLY A 256 -10.65 2.66 24.75
C GLY A 256 -10.46 1.27 24.15
N ALA A 257 -11.51 0.66 23.61
CA ALA A 257 -11.50 -0.64 22.94
C ALA A 257 -12.32 -0.59 21.63
N GLY A 258 -12.70 -1.77 21.11
CA GLY A 258 -13.54 -1.89 19.93
C GLY A 258 -12.96 -1.20 18.69
N ILE A 259 -13.86 -0.75 17.81
CA ILE A 259 -13.49 -0.06 16.57
C ILE A 259 -12.61 1.17 16.84
N GLN A 260 -12.88 1.91 17.91
CA GLN A 260 -12.13 3.12 18.24
C GLN A 260 -10.66 2.82 18.54
N ALA A 261 -10.37 1.77 19.33
CA ALA A 261 -9.00 1.33 19.55
C ALA A 261 -8.36 0.82 18.24
N ASP A 262 -9.12 0.10 17.43
CA ASP A 262 -8.65 -0.44 16.15
C ASP A 262 -8.25 0.68 15.18
N LEU A 263 -9.13 1.66 14.94
CA LEU A 263 -8.86 2.80 14.05
C LEU A 263 -7.70 3.68 14.55
N LYS A 264 -7.61 3.94 15.86
CA LYS A 264 -6.47 4.65 16.45
C LYS A 264 -5.16 3.90 16.23
N THR A 265 -5.20 2.58 16.37
CA THR A 265 -4.04 1.71 16.15
C THR A 265 -3.62 1.70 14.69
N PHE A 266 -4.56 1.55 13.75
CA PHE A 266 -4.30 1.60 12.32
C PHE A 266 -3.61 2.91 11.94
N ASN A 267 -4.16 4.03 12.39
CA ASN A 267 -3.61 5.35 12.11
C ASN A 267 -2.20 5.55 12.71
N ALA A 268 -1.99 5.15 13.98
CA ALA A 268 -0.67 5.21 14.62
C ALA A 268 0.38 4.36 13.88
N ASN A 269 -0.06 3.27 13.23
CA ASN A 269 0.76 2.40 12.41
C ASN A 269 0.84 2.84 10.94
N LYS A 270 0.36 4.04 10.57
CA LYS A 270 0.38 4.58 9.19
C LYS A 270 -0.41 3.72 8.19
N VAL A 271 -1.53 3.16 8.64
CA VAL A 271 -2.49 2.40 7.84
C VAL A 271 -3.83 3.12 7.88
N TYR A 272 -4.46 3.31 6.72
CA TYR A 272 -5.78 3.91 6.63
C TYR A 272 -6.83 2.94 7.16
N GLY A 273 -7.47 3.33 8.27
CA GLY A 273 -8.46 2.52 8.96
C GLY A 273 -9.88 2.73 8.44
N MET A 274 -10.57 1.62 8.21
CA MET A 274 -12.01 1.56 7.91
C MET A 274 -12.71 0.68 8.95
N SER A 275 -14.03 0.78 9.05
CA SER A 275 -14.80 0.02 10.03
C SER A 275 -16.14 -0.47 9.48
N ALA A 276 -16.53 -1.67 9.86
CA ALA A 276 -17.89 -2.17 9.78
C ALA A 276 -18.39 -2.48 11.21
N ILE A 277 -19.40 -1.73 11.65
CA ILE A 277 -19.89 -1.78 13.03
C ILE A 277 -20.84 -2.96 13.20
N THR A 278 -20.62 -3.79 14.22
CA THR A 278 -21.49 -4.94 14.57
C THR A 278 -22.43 -4.66 15.75
N ALA A 279 -22.01 -3.77 16.65
CA ALA A 279 -22.79 -3.34 17.80
C ALA A 279 -22.34 -1.94 18.24
N ILE A 280 -23.20 -1.24 18.97
CA ILE A 280 -22.89 0.03 19.63
C ILE A 280 -23.12 -0.17 21.12
N THR A 281 -22.16 0.26 21.94
CA THR A 281 -22.28 0.14 23.40
C THR A 281 -22.38 1.50 24.07
N ALA A 282 -23.27 1.64 25.04
CA ALA A 282 -23.20 2.71 26.03
C ALA A 282 -22.27 2.24 27.14
N GLN A 283 -21.00 2.61 27.06
CA GLN A 283 -19.97 2.19 28.01
C GLN A 283 -18.97 3.29 28.33
N ASN A 284 -18.33 3.18 29.48
CA ASN A 284 -17.20 4.02 29.92
C ASN A 284 -16.19 3.16 30.70
N THR A 285 -15.17 3.77 31.29
CA THR A 285 -14.11 3.03 32.02
C THR A 285 -14.62 2.25 33.23
N LYS A 286 -15.84 2.50 33.71
CA LYS A 286 -16.47 1.77 34.83
C LYS A 286 -17.26 0.53 34.38
N GLY A 287 -17.58 0.40 33.09
CA GLY A 287 -18.32 -0.76 32.59
C GLY A 287 -19.20 -0.49 31.37
N VAL A 288 -19.94 -1.53 30.98
CA VAL A 288 -20.89 -1.54 29.87
C VAL A 288 -22.30 -1.53 30.43
N PHE A 289 -23.10 -0.53 30.05
CA PHE A 289 -24.45 -0.32 30.57
C PHE A 289 -25.54 -0.73 29.59
N LYS A 290 -25.27 -0.62 28.28
CA LYS A 290 -26.20 -1.01 27.23
C LYS A 290 -25.43 -1.46 25.98
N ILE A 291 -25.99 -2.43 25.27
CA ILE A 291 -25.48 -2.92 23.99
C ILE A 291 -26.67 -2.96 23.02
N GLU A 292 -26.50 -2.36 21.85
CA GLU A 292 -27.44 -2.49 20.72
C GLU A 292 -26.69 -3.05 19.51
N ASN A 293 -27.23 -4.11 18.91
CA ASN A 293 -26.64 -4.73 17.73
C ASN A 293 -27.18 -4.06 16.46
N VAL A 294 -26.33 -3.92 15.45
CA VAL A 294 -26.82 -3.49 14.13
C VAL A 294 -27.64 -4.60 13.48
N SER A 295 -28.48 -4.25 12.52
CA SER A 295 -29.16 -5.25 11.70
C SER A 295 -28.19 -5.95 10.74
N LYS A 296 -28.54 -7.18 10.33
CA LYS A 296 -27.74 -7.93 9.35
C LYS A 296 -27.67 -7.20 8.00
N GLU A 297 -28.74 -6.50 7.61
CA GLU A 297 -28.83 -5.74 6.36
C GLU A 297 -27.89 -4.54 6.37
N LEU A 298 -27.76 -3.87 7.52
CA LEU A 298 -26.85 -2.74 7.67
C LEU A 298 -25.39 -3.21 7.67
N LEU A 299 -25.07 -4.33 8.34
CA LEU A 299 -23.72 -4.90 8.26
C LEU A 299 -23.36 -5.33 6.83
N ASP A 300 -24.30 -5.98 6.13
CA ASP A 300 -24.13 -6.37 4.72
C ASP A 300 -23.80 -5.15 3.84
N SER A 301 -24.59 -4.08 3.98
CA SER A 301 -24.43 -2.84 3.23
C SER A 301 -23.11 -2.12 3.54
N GLN A 302 -22.68 -2.10 4.81
CA GLN A 302 -21.38 -1.55 5.22
C GLN A 302 -20.23 -2.30 4.53
N LEU A 303 -20.24 -3.63 4.61
CA LEU A 303 -19.19 -4.47 4.02
C LEU A 303 -19.18 -4.37 2.49
N GLU A 304 -20.35 -4.41 1.84
CA GLU A 304 -20.47 -4.24 0.38
C GLU A 304 -19.89 -2.89 -0.07
N SER A 305 -20.20 -1.80 0.63
CA SER A 305 -19.71 -0.46 0.30
C SER A 305 -18.19 -0.36 0.41
N ILE A 306 -17.60 -0.99 1.42
CA ILE A 306 -16.15 -0.97 1.64
C ILE A 306 -15.44 -1.81 0.57
N PHE A 307 -15.84 -3.06 0.39
CA PHE A 307 -15.16 -3.99 -0.53
C PHE A 307 -15.25 -3.56 -2.01
N THR A 308 -16.25 -2.77 -2.39
CA THR A 308 -16.44 -2.31 -3.78
C THR A 308 -15.74 -0.98 -4.11
N ASP A 309 -15.21 -0.27 -3.12
CA ASP A 309 -14.48 1.00 -3.29
C ASP A 309 -13.03 0.90 -2.75
N ILE A 310 -12.86 0.96 -1.42
CA ILE A 310 -11.55 0.88 -0.76
C ILE A 310 -11.36 -0.54 -0.21
N TYR A 311 -10.86 -1.42 -1.08
CA TYR A 311 -10.58 -2.81 -0.72
C TYR A 311 -9.53 -2.89 0.41
N PRO A 312 -9.79 -3.60 1.52
CA PRO A 312 -8.87 -3.70 2.65
C PRO A 312 -7.67 -4.61 2.37
N ASP A 313 -6.44 -4.13 2.61
CA ASP A 313 -5.22 -4.95 2.55
C ASP A 313 -5.13 -5.94 3.73
N ALA A 314 -5.77 -5.65 4.86
CA ALA A 314 -5.93 -6.55 5.99
C ALA A 314 -7.23 -6.31 6.76
N ILE A 315 -7.69 -7.33 7.48
CA ILE A 315 -8.94 -7.27 8.25
C ILE A 315 -8.68 -7.71 9.69
N LYS A 316 -9.18 -6.95 10.64
CA LYS A 316 -9.25 -7.34 12.05
C LYS A 316 -10.71 -7.61 12.42
N ILE A 317 -10.98 -8.78 12.96
CA ILE A 317 -12.30 -9.13 13.50
C ILE A 317 -12.19 -9.15 15.01
N GLY A 318 -13.03 -8.35 15.67
CA GLY A 318 -13.18 -8.32 17.12
C GLY A 318 -14.45 -9.05 17.56
N MET A 319 -15.05 -8.54 18.63
CA MET A 319 -16.32 -9.05 19.16
C MET A 319 -17.46 -8.95 18.13
N ILE A 320 -18.14 -10.08 17.89
CA ILE A 320 -19.41 -10.15 17.16
C ILE A 320 -20.43 -10.83 18.07
N ALA A 321 -21.52 -10.13 18.41
CA ALA A 321 -22.44 -10.55 19.47
C ALA A 321 -23.56 -11.49 19.00
N ARG A 322 -23.79 -11.63 17.69
CA ARG A 322 -24.88 -12.47 17.14
C ARG A 322 -24.43 -13.36 16.00
N GLU A 323 -25.03 -14.54 15.93
CA GLU A 323 -24.78 -15.57 14.92
C GLU A 323 -25.07 -15.11 13.48
N ASP A 324 -26.11 -14.30 13.26
CA ASP A 324 -26.47 -13.79 11.94
C ASP A 324 -25.42 -12.80 11.39
N LEU A 325 -24.84 -11.97 12.26
CA LEU A 325 -23.74 -11.07 11.90
C LEU A 325 -22.46 -11.84 11.57
N VAL A 326 -22.20 -12.97 12.23
CA VAL A 326 -21.10 -13.89 11.88
C VAL A 326 -21.29 -14.43 10.47
N LYS A 327 -22.51 -14.83 10.10
CA LYS A 327 -22.82 -15.36 8.75
C LYS A 327 -22.63 -14.31 7.66
N VAL A 328 -23.16 -13.10 7.86
CA VAL A 328 -22.93 -11.98 6.91
C VAL A 328 -21.45 -11.68 6.75
N THR A 329 -20.71 -11.63 7.86
CA THR A 329 -19.25 -11.44 7.82
C THR A 329 -18.58 -12.53 6.99
N TYR A 330 -18.89 -13.80 7.24
CA TYR A 330 -18.34 -14.94 6.51
C TYR A 330 -18.64 -14.86 5.00
N GLU A 331 -19.89 -14.57 4.64
CA GLU A 331 -20.34 -14.47 3.25
C GLU A 331 -19.57 -13.39 2.48
N LYS A 332 -19.41 -12.20 3.06
CA LYS A 332 -18.68 -11.09 2.43
C LYS A 332 -17.18 -11.36 2.33
N LEU A 333 -16.56 -11.87 3.40
CA LEU A 333 -15.14 -12.21 3.38
C LEU A 333 -14.81 -13.26 2.32
N THR A 334 -15.70 -14.24 2.14
CA THR A 334 -15.55 -15.28 1.12
C THR A 334 -15.80 -14.73 -0.29
N LYS A 335 -16.90 -13.97 -0.48
CA LYS A 335 -17.26 -13.35 -1.78
C LYS A 335 -16.14 -12.50 -2.35
N TYR A 336 -15.45 -11.75 -1.50
CA TYR A 336 -14.41 -10.81 -1.91
C TYR A 336 -12.99 -11.36 -1.77
N GLU A 337 -12.81 -12.63 -1.40
CA GLU A 337 -11.49 -13.25 -1.21
C GLU A 337 -10.57 -12.45 -0.26
N ALA A 338 -11.14 -12.03 0.87
CA ALA A 338 -10.45 -11.27 1.90
C ALA A 338 -9.13 -11.94 2.34
N LYS A 339 -8.09 -11.12 2.53
CA LYS A 339 -6.74 -11.57 2.92
C LYS A 339 -6.33 -10.97 4.26
N ASN A 340 -5.28 -11.53 4.86
CA ASN A 340 -4.67 -11.02 6.09
C ASN A 340 -5.68 -10.82 7.22
N ILE A 341 -6.46 -11.87 7.52
CA ILE A 341 -7.54 -11.82 8.50
C ILE A 341 -6.98 -12.16 9.88
N VAL A 342 -6.97 -11.18 10.78
CA VAL A 342 -6.64 -11.33 12.20
C VAL A 342 -7.92 -11.41 13.00
N ILE A 343 -8.12 -12.49 13.76
CA ILE A 343 -9.32 -12.63 14.60
C ILE A 343 -8.91 -12.64 16.06
N ASP A 344 -9.43 -11.68 16.83
CA ASP A 344 -9.36 -11.66 18.28
C ASP A 344 -10.63 -12.33 18.83
N PRO A 345 -10.56 -13.58 19.33
CA PRO A 345 -11.73 -14.38 19.69
C PRO A 345 -12.32 -13.93 21.04
N VAL A 346 -12.72 -12.66 21.13
CA VAL A 346 -13.26 -12.03 22.34
C VAL A 346 -14.56 -12.71 22.74
N MET A 347 -14.52 -13.46 23.83
CA MET A 347 -15.71 -14.14 24.40
C MET A 347 -16.28 -13.37 25.61
N VAL A 348 -15.41 -12.73 26.38
CA VAL A 348 -15.73 -12.01 27.63
C VAL A 348 -15.05 -10.63 27.61
N ALA A 349 -15.73 -9.59 28.09
CA ALA A 349 -15.15 -8.25 28.21
C ALA A 349 -14.04 -8.22 29.27
N THR A 350 -13.10 -7.27 29.15
CA THR A 350 -12.13 -6.98 30.23
C THR A 350 -12.83 -6.66 31.56
N SER A 351 -14.04 -6.08 31.49
CA SER A 351 -14.89 -5.79 32.66
C SER A 351 -15.67 -7.01 33.20
N GLY A 352 -15.49 -8.20 32.61
CA GLY A 352 -16.16 -9.45 33.01
C GLY A 352 -17.56 -9.67 32.42
N ALA A 353 -18.08 -8.75 31.59
CA ALA A 353 -19.39 -8.92 30.96
C ALA A 353 -19.34 -10.00 29.87
N ASN A 354 -20.35 -10.89 29.84
CA ASN A 354 -20.54 -11.83 28.73
C ASN A 354 -21.02 -11.05 27.51
N LEU A 355 -20.22 -11.06 26.46
CA LEU A 355 -20.45 -10.26 25.25
C LEU A 355 -21.06 -11.07 24.10
N THR A 356 -20.96 -12.39 24.16
CA THR A 356 -21.37 -13.31 23.10
C THR A 356 -22.03 -14.56 23.69
N ASP A 357 -23.02 -15.11 23.00
CA ASP A 357 -23.62 -16.38 23.38
C ASP A 357 -22.87 -17.59 22.80
N ASN A 358 -23.09 -18.77 23.38
CA ASN A 358 -22.44 -20.01 22.93
C ASN A 358 -22.75 -20.36 21.46
N LYS A 359 -23.90 -19.94 20.95
CA LYS A 359 -24.31 -20.21 19.56
C LYS A 359 -23.46 -19.41 18.58
N THR A 360 -23.22 -18.14 18.90
CA THR A 360 -22.38 -17.22 18.13
C THR A 360 -20.92 -17.67 18.15
N ILE A 361 -20.40 -18.08 19.31
CA ILE A 361 -19.04 -18.64 19.42
C ILE A 361 -18.88 -19.88 18.51
N LYS A 362 -19.82 -20.83 18.54
CA LYS A 362 -19.79 -22.01 17.66
C LYS A 362 -19.85 -21.64 16.18
N SER A 363 -20.68 -20.66 15.82
CA SER A 363 -20.76 -20.16 14.44
C SER A 363 -19.44 -19.56 13.98
N ALA A 364 -18.79 -18.73 14.81
CA ALA A 364 -17.49 -18.14 14.49
C ALA A 364 -16.39 -19.21 14.36
N GLN A 365 -16.39 -20.22 15.24
CA GLN A 365 -15.48 -21.37 15.17
C GLN A 365 -15.60 -22.15 13.85
N ASN A 366 -16.83 -22.33 13.35
CA ASN A 366 -17.08 -23.11 12.16
C ASN A 366 -16.88 -22.31 10.86
N LEU A 367 -17.20 -21.02 10.88
CA LEU A 367 -17.23 -20.18 9.67
C LEU A 367 -16.01 -19.24 9.56
N LEU A 368 -15.73 -18.45 10.60
CA LEU A 368 -14.73 -17.37 10.52
C LEU A 368 -13.31 -17.83 10.83
N TYR A 369 -13.13 -18.67 11.86
CA TYR A 369 -11.79 -19.08 12.29
C TYR A 369 -11.01 -19.82 11.21
N PRO A 370 -11.62 -20.67 10.36
CA PRO A 370 -10.94 -21.26 9.22
C PRO A 370 -10.41 -20.26 8.17
N LEU A 371 -11.00 -19.06 8.09
CA LEU A 371 -10.54 -17.99 7.20
C LEU A 371 -9.34 -17.21 7.78
N ALA A 372 -9.06 -17.34 9.07
CA ALA A 372 -8.05 -16.52 9.73
C ALA A 372 -6.63 -16.80 9.20
N THR A 373 -5.88 -15.72 8.99
CA THR A 373 -4.42 -15.78 8.94
C THR A 373 -3.89 -16.16 10.33
N VAL A 374 -4.37 -15.49 11.37
CA VAL A 374 -4.00 -15.75 12.77
C VAL A 374 -5.16 -15.50 13.73
N LEU A 375 -5.32 -16.41 14.71
CA LEU A 375 -6.15 -16.18 15.90
C LEU A 375 -5.27 -15.64 17.03
N THR A 376 -5.79 -14.69 17.80
CA THR A 376 -5.05 -14.07 18.92
C THR A 376 -5.70 -14.30 20.30
N PRO A 377 -6.01 -15.53 20.73
CA PRO A 377 -6.68 -15.77 22.02
C PRO A 377 -5.79 -15.37 23.21
N ASN A 378 -6.39 -14.87 24.28
CA ASN A 378 -5.76 -14.86 25.61
C ASN A 378 -5.78 -16.27 26.21
N ILE A 379 -5.19 -16.45 27.40
CA ILE A 379 -5.14 -17.77 28.04
C ILE A 379 -6.55 -18.35 28.29
N PRO A 380 -7.49 -17.66 28.95
CA PRO A 380 -8.86 -18.18 29.13
C PRO A 380 -9.55 -18.59 27.81
N GLU A 381 -9.44 -17.76 26.77
CA GLU A 381 -9.96 -18.06 25.44
C GLU A 381 -9.28 -19.28 24.83
N ALA A 382 -7.96 -19.40 24.96
CA ALA A 382 -7.21 -20.54 24.46
C ALA A 382 -7.57 -21.84 25.19
N GLU A 383 -7.86 -21.79 26.49
CA GLU A 383 -8.35 -22.96 27.23
C GLU A 383 -9.69 -23.45 26.67
N ILE A 384 -10.62 -22.52 26.38
CA ILE A 384 -11.91 -22.85 25.77
C ILE A 384 -11.72 -23.43 24.36
N LEU A 385 -10.87 -22.82 23.55
CA LEU A 385 -10.66 -23.23 22.16
C LEU A 385 -9.92 -24.58 22.02
N SER A 386 -8.99 -24.87 22.93
CA SER A 386 -8.19 -26.09 22.96
C SER A 386 -8.82 -27.20 23.81
N ASN A 387 -9.78 -26.88 24.68
CA ASN A 387 -10.28 -27.76 25.74
C ASN A 387 -9.15 -28.31 26.65
N LEU A 388 -8.11 -27.50 26.89
CA LEU A 388 -6.99 -27.80 27.79
C LEU A 388 -6.83 -26.70 28.83
N LYS A 389 -6.46 -27.08 30.06
CA LYS A 389 -6.01 -26.12 31.07
C LYS A 389 -4.56 -25.74 30.84
N ILE A 390 -4.26 -24.44 30.87
CA ILE A 390 -2.93 -23.88 30.59
C ILE A 390 -2.32 -23.40 31.90
N LYS A 391 -1.39 -24.18 32.47
CA LYS A 391 -0.74 -23.86 33.75
C LYS A 391 0.72 -23.41 33.60
N ASN A 392 1.34 -23.71 32.47
CA ASN A 392 2.74 -23.45 32.18
C ASN A 392 2.97 -23.27 30.67
N GLU A 393 4.20 -22.93 30.31
CA GLU A 393 4.62 -22.72 28.92
C GLU A 393 4.36 -23.95 28.03
N LYS A 394 4.65 -25.18 28.49
CA LYS A 394 4.41 -26.40 27.71
C LYS A 394 2.92 -26.63 27.42
N ASP A 395 2.03 -26.28 28.34
CA ASP A 395 0.59 -26.39 28.12
C ASP A 395 0.12 -25.35 27.10
N MET A 396 0.68 -24.15 27.13
CA MET A 396 0.43 -23.08 26.15
C MET A 396 0.88 -23.51 24.75
N GLU A 397 2.05 -24.15 24.62
CA GLU A 397 2.53 -24.71 23.35
C GLU A 397 1.58 -25.77 22.79
N LYS A 398 1.14 -26.71 23.64
CA LYS A 398 0.17 -27.75 23.27
C LYS A 398 -1.16 -27.15 22.84
N ALA A 399 -1.68 -26.18 23.60
CA ALA A 399 -2.94 -25.52 23.29
C ALA A 399 -2.87 -24.81 21.93
N ALA A 400 -1.79 -24.05 21.66
CA ALA A 400 -1.60 -23.36 20.38
C ALA A 400 -1.57 -24.35 19.21
N LYS A 401 -0.88 -25.47 19.37
CA LYS A 401 -0.84 -26.54 18.38
C LYS A 401 -2.23 -27.11 18.09
N ILE A 402 -3.02 -27.42 19.13
CA ILE A 402 -4.39 -27.94 18.98
C ILE A 402 -5.28 -26.95 18.23
N ILE A 403 -5.25 -25.67 18.63
CA ILE A 403 -6.07 -24.61 18.02
C ILE A 403 -5.70 -24.45 16.54
N THR A 404 -4.40 -24.35 16.22
CA THR A 404 -3.92 -24.24 14.84
C THR A 404 -4.33 -25.44 13.99
N GLN A 405 -4.23 -26.66 14.52
CA GLN A 405 -4.63 -27.87 13.81
C GLN A 405 -6.14 -27.99 13.60
N LYS A 406 -6.93 -27.55 14.59
CA LYS A 406 -8.40 -27.59 14.57
C LYS A 406 -8.96 -26.61 13.54
N TYR A 407 -8.51 -25.36 13.55
CA TYR A 407 -9.06 -24.31 12.70
C TYR A 407 -8.24 -24.05 11.43
N LYS A 408 -7.11 -24.74 11.23
CA LYS A 408 -6.24 -24.59 10.04
C LYS A 408 -5.77 -23.14 9.83
N CYS A 409 -5.56 -22.39 10.90
CA CYS A 409 -5.05 -21.00 10.93
C CYS A 409 -3.83 -20.91 11.87
N ALA A 410 -2.99 -19.88 11.78
CA ALA A 410 -1.97 -19.69 12.82
C ALA A 410 -2.64 -19.29 14.16
N THR A 411 -1.97 -19.53 15.28
CA THR A 411 -2.46 -19.17 16.62
C THR A 411 -1.37 -18.45 17.40
N LEU A 412 -1.68 -17.25 17.89
CA LEU A 412 -0.87 -16.50 18.84
C LEU A 412 -1.58 -16.47 20.20
N ILE A 413 -1.16 -17.31 21.15
CA ILE A 413 -1.70 -17.23 22.51
C ILE A 413 -1.01 -16.08 23.25
N LYS A 414 -1.80 -15.16 23.80
CA LYS A 414 -1.33 -13.98 24.55
C LYS A 414 -1.06 -14.35 26.01
N GLY A 415 0.17 -14.17 26.51
CA GLY A 415 0.57 -14.62 27.85
C GLY A 415 0.26 -13.66 29.00
N GLY A 416 -0.16 -12.42 28.74
CA GLY A 416 -0.30 -11.37 29.76
C GLY A 416 -1.20 -11.68 30.99
N HIS A 417 -1.99 -12.76 30.96
CA HIS A 417 -2.93 -13.16 32.02
C HIS A 417 -2.40 -14.25 32.98
N CYS A 418 -1.29 -14.94 32.67
CA CYS A 418 -0.70 -15.96 33.55
C CYS A 418 0.77 -16.25 33.19
N ILE A 419 1.57 -16.63 34.20
CA ILE A 419 3.00 -17.00 34.13
C ILE A 419 3.95 -15.79 34.03
N ASN A 420 4.25 -15.12 35.16
CA ASN A 420 5.45 -14.28 35.48
C ASN A 420 6.11 -13.39 34.39
N SER A 421 5.49 -13.20 33.24
CA SER A 421 6.04 -12.68 31.99
C SER A 421 4.89 -12.19 31.10
N ALA A 422 5.22 -11.42 30.07
CA ALA A 422 4.26 -11.03 29.02
C ALA A 422 4.59 -11.72 27.69
N ASN A 423 5.12 -12.94 27.76
CA ASN A 423 5.55 -13.70 26.58
C ASN A 423 4.34 -14.29 25.86
N ASP A 424 4.30 -14.13 24.53
CA ASP A 424 3.27 -14.73 23.69
C ASP A 424 3.86 -15.93 22.94
N PHE A 425 3.02 -16.89 22.57
CA PHE A 425 3.45 -18.07 21.82
C PHE A 425 2.72 -18.18 20.48
N LEU A 426 3.48 -18.17 19.39
CA LEU A 426 3.00 -18.34 18.02
C LEU A 426 3.22 -19.78 17.55
N TYR A 427 2.17 -20.40 17.02
CA TYR A 427 2.25 -21.68 16.30
C TYR A 427 1.60 -21.59 14.92
N GLU A 428 2.37 -21.90 13.88
CA GLU A 428 2.00 -21.74 12.47
C GLU A 428 1.59 -23.06 11.80
N LYS A 429 0.90 -22.97 10.65
CA LYS A 429 0.36 -24.15 9.94
C LYS A 429 1.46 -25.10 9.44
N ASN A 430 2.63 -24.57 9.12
CA ASN A 430 3.79 -25.33 8.67
C ASN A 430 4.55 -26.02 9.82
N GLY A 431 4.07 -25.88 11.07
CA GLY A 431 4.70 -26.44 12.25
C GLY A 431 5.76 -25.54 12.90
N ASN A 432 6.06 -24.38 12.32
CA ASN A 432 6.95 -23.40 12.95
C ASN A 432 6.33 -22.87 14.25
N SER A 433 7.17 -22.69 15.25
CA SER A 433 6.76 -22.21 16.57
C SER A 433 7.74 -21.18 17.11
N ASN A 434 7.23 -20.10 17.71
CA ASN A 434 8.07 -19.01 18.20
C ASN A 434 7.52 -18.44 19.51
N TRP A 435 8.39 -18.33 20.50
CA TRP A 435 8.16 -17.50 21.68
C TRP A 435 8.48 -16.04 21.34
N ILE A 436 7.50 -15.16 21.54
CA ILE A 436 7.63 -13.72 21.37
C ILE A 436 7.76 -13.11 22.76
N LYS A 437 8.98 -12.72 23.11
CA LYS A 437 9.27 -12.17 24.44
C LYS A 437 8.64 -10.79 24.61
N GLY A 438 8.04 -10.55 25.77
CA GLY A 438 7.46 -9.27 26.13
C GLY A 438 7.77 -8.89 27.57
N ARG A 439 7.88 -7.59 27.84
CA ARG A 439 8.04 -7.05 29.19
C ARG A 439 6.70 -6.85 29.85
N LYS A 440 6.55 -7.32 31.09
CA LYS A 440 5.38 -7.02 31.91
C LYS A 440 5.51 -5.59 32.46
N ILE A 441 4.59 -4.73 32.07
CA ILE A 441 4.55 -3.33 32.51
C ILE A 441 3.49 -3.22 33.60
N ASN A 442 3.84 -2.61 34.74
CA ASN A 442 2.90 -2.40 35.83
C ASN A 442 2.02 -1.18 35.53
N ASN A 443 0.90 -1.42 34.86
CA ASN A 443 -0.10 -0.41 34.54
C ASN A 443 -1.50 -1.07 34.62
N SER A 444 -2.40 -0.46 35.40
CA SER A 444 -3.79 -0.94 35.58
C SER A 444 -4.71 -0.59 34.41
N ASN A 445 -4.32 0.37 33.57
CA ASN A 445 -5.07 0.84 32.40
C ASN A 445 -4.81 -0.06 31.20
N THR A 446 -5.47 -1.22 31.22
CA THR A 446 -5.33 -2.29 30.22
C THR A 446 -6.55 -2.41 29.30
N HIS A 447 -7.49 -1.46 29.37
CA HIS A 447 -8.67 -1.47 28.51
C HIS A 447 -8.25 -1.38 27.03
N GLY A 448 -8.70 -2.35 26.23
CA GLY A 448 -8.37 -2.43 24.81
C GLY A 448 -7.08 -3.20 24.45
N THR A 449 -6.30 -3.72 25.41
CA THR A 449 -5.00 -4.40 25.14
C THR A 449 -5.07 -5.43 24.00
N GLY A 450 -6.08 -6.31 24.02
CA GLY A 450 -6.27 -7.32 22.97
C GLY A 450 -6.61 -6.72 21.60
N CYS A 451 -7.49 -5.71 21.58
CA CYS A 451 -7.90 -5.02 20.35
C CYS A 451 -6.71 -4.31 19.69
N THR A 452 -5.90 -3.62 20.48
CA THR A 452 -4.73 -2.88 19.99
C THR A 452 -3.64 -3.82 19.48
N LEU A 453 -3.36 -4.94 20.18
CA LEU A 453 -2.39 -5.92 19.69
C LEU A 453 -2.82 -6.49 18.34
N SER A 454 -4.05 -7.00 18.24
CA SER A 454 -4.59 -7.60 17.02
C SER A 454 -4.67 -6.60 15.86
N SER A 455 -5.04 -5.34 16.13
CA SER A 455 -5.06 -4.27 15.14
C SER A 455 -3.67 -3.84 14.68
N ALA A 456 -2.66 -3.87 15.54
CA ALA A 456 -1.27 -3.62 15.16
C ALA A 456 -0.71 -4.78 14.31
N ILE A 457 -1.09 -6.03 14.60
CA ILE A 457 -0.75 -7.19 13.73
C ILE A 457 -1.38 -7.00 12.35
N ALA A 458 -2.68 -6.70 12.28
CA ALA A 458 -3.37 -6.46 11.01
C ALA A 458 -2.73 -5.32 10.21
N SER A 459 -2.32 -4.24 10.89
CA SER A 459 -1.61 -3.12 10.26
C SER A 459 -0.30 -3.53 9.60
N ASN A 460 0.49 -4.37 10.27
CA ASN A 460 1.78 -4.82 9.72
C ASN A 460 1.60 -5.89 8.63
N LEU A 461 0.57 -6.74 8.71
CA LEU A 461 0.20 -7.62 7.60
C LEU A 461 -0.27 -6.83 6.37
N ALA A 462 -1.02 -5.73 6.54
CA ALA A 462 -1.41 -4.85 5.44
C ALA A 462 -0.19 -4.24 4.71
N LYS A 463 0.90 -3.99 5.44
CA LYS A 463 2.19 -3.53 4.90
C LYS A 463 2.99 -4.61 4.19
N GLY A 464 2.55 -5.87 4.24
CA GLY A 464 3.23 -7.01 3.61
C GLY A 464 4.31 -7.65 4.48
N CYS A 465 4.34 -7.37 5.79
CA CYS A 465 5.24 -8.07 6.71
C CYS A 465 4.87 -9.55 6.82
N GLU A 466 5.89 -10.40 7.00
CA GLU A 466 5.68 -11.79 7.40
C GLU A 466 5.03 -11.87 8.79
N LEU A 467 4.23 -12.91 9.04
CA LEU A 467 3.39 -12.99 10.24
C LEU A 467 4.18 -12.82 11.55
N LYS A 468 5.32 -13.51 11.68
CA LYS A 468 6.18 -13.40 12.86
C LYS A 468 6.69 -11.97 13.06
N GLU A 469 7.11 -11.31 11.99
CA GLU A 469 7.59 -9.93 12.05
C GLU A 469 6.45 -8.97 12.44
N ALA A 470 5.27 -9.13 11.83
CA ALA A 470 4.09 -8.35 12.15
C ALA A 470 3.73 -8.42 13.64
N ILE A 471 3.84 -9.61 14.24
CA ILE A 471 3.61 -9.83 15.68
C ILE A 471 4.69 -9.16 16.55
N ILE A 472 5.97 -9.25 16.17
CA ILE A 472 7.07 -8.61 16.91
C ILE A 472 6.90 -7.08 16.92
N LEU A 473 6.58 -6.48 15.76
CA LEU A 473 6.32 -5.04 15.65
C LEU A 473 5.12 -4.63 16.49
N ALA A 474 4.00 -5.37 16.39
CA ALA A 474 2.82 -5.15 17.20
C ALA A 474 3.10 -5.22 18.71
N LYS A 475 3.95 -6.17 19.14
CA LYS A 475 4.37 -6.32 20.54
C LYS A 475 5.18 -5.12 21.03
N LYS A 476 6.09 -4.60 20.20
CA LYS A 476 6.85 -3.38 20.52
C LYS A 476 5.93 -2.16 20.65
N TYR A 477 4.99 -2.00 19.74
CA TYR A 477 4.02 -0.91 19.78
C TYR A 477 3.17 -0.95 21.06
N ILE A 478 2.61 -2.11 21.41
CA ILE A 478 1.76 -2.21 22.59
C ILE A 478 2.53 -1.99 23.90
N GLU A 479 3.79 -2.43 23.99
CA GLU A 479 4.64 -2.12 25.15
C GLU A 479 4.80 -0.61 25.34
N LYS A 480 5.02 0.14 24.25
CA LYS A 480 5.09 1.62 24.33
C LYS A 480 3.75 2.22 24.76
N ALA A 481 2.65 1.72 24.20
CA ALA A 481 1.31 2.26 24.46
C ALA A 481 0.87 2.05 25.91
N ILE A 482 1.22 0.89 26.49
CA ILE A 482 1.02 0.59 27.91
C ILE A 482 2.01 1.39 28.77
N GLY A 483 3.28 1.49 28.35
CA GLY A 483 4.33 2.19 29.09
C GLY A 483 4.13 3.71 29.22
N ALA A 484 3.39 4.32 28.30
CA ALA A 484 3.04 5.73 28.36
C ALA A 484 2.03 6.09 29.48
N ASN A 485 1.45 5.08 30.14
CA ASN A 485 0.64 5.24 31.35
C ASN A 485 -0.45 6.32 31.28
N LEU A 486 -1.21 6.34 30.18
CA LEU A 486 -2.36 7.23 30.07
C LEU A 486 -3.39 6.88 31.15
N ASP A 487 -3.72 7.85 31.99
CA ASP A 487 -4.61 7.66 33.14
C ASP A 487 -5.87 8.52 33.00
N LEU A 488 -6.93 7.90 32.47
CA LEU A 488 -8.20 8.56 32.19
C LEU A 488 -9.37 7.76 32.76
N GLY A 489 -10.33 8.48 33.35
CA GLY A 489 -11.54 7.91 33.92
C GLY A 489 -11.34 7.39 35.36
N LEU A 490 -12.32 6.65 35.87
CA LEU A 490 -12.36 6.19 37.28
C LEU A 490 -12.43 4.65 37.39
N GLY A 491 -12.12 3.94 36.32
CA GLY A 491 -12.12 2.48 36.25
C GLY A 491 -10.92 2.00 35.42
N SER A 492 -11.08 0.97 34.59
CA SER A 492 -9.99 0.53 33.70
C SER A 492 -9.80 1.53 32.56
N GLY A 493 -8.75 2.35 32.64
CA GLY A 493 -8.43 3.36 31.64
C GLY A 493 -7.91 2.79 30.31
N PRO A 494 -7.97 3.58 29.22
CA PRO A 494 -7.50 3.20 27.90
C PRO A 494 -5.99 3.29 27.75
N MET A 495 -5.43 2.62 26.76
CA MET A 495 -4.02 2.78 26.38
C MET A 495 -3.74 4.09 25.63
N ALA A 496 -2.47 4.52 25.65
CA ALA A 496 -1.99 5.65 24.86
C ALA A 496 -1.75 5.25 23.39
N HIS A 497 -2.80 5.23 22.58
CA HIS A 497 -2.71 4.79 21.18
C HIS A 497 -1.85 5.71 20.28
N PHE A 498 -1.63 6.96 20.68
CA PHE A 498 -0.91 7.97 19.92
C PHE A 498 0.62 7.87 20.01
N VAL A 499 1.16 6.87 20.73
CA VAL A 499 2.61 6.63 20.73
C VAL A 499 3.08 6.21 19.34
N SER A 500 4.15 6.80 18.83
CA SER A 500 4.71 6.44 17.52
C SER A 500 5.74 5.30 17.64
N GLU A 501 5.84 4.50 16.58
CA GLU A 501 6.97 3.57 16.38
C GLU A 501 8.31 4.29 16.27
#